data_AF-A0A5N5MYB4-F1
#
_entry.id   AF-A0A5N5MYB4-F1
#
_cell.length_a   1.000
_cell.length_b   1.000
_cell.length_c   1.000
_cell.angle_alpha   90.00
_cell.angle_beta   90.00
_cell.angle_gamma   90.00
#
_symmetry.space_group_name_H-M   'P 1'
#
loop_
_entity.id
_entity.type
_entity.pdbx_description
1 polymer ?
#
loop_
_entity_poly.entity_id
_entity_poly.type
_entity_poly.pdbx_seq_one_letter_code
_entity_poly.pdbx_strand_id
1 'polypeptide(L)'
;MSELQSHVYNHLVIFGSQDLQNFTMIIPIRCFTCGKIVGNKWEAYLGLLQAEYTEGDALDALGLKRYCCRRMLLSHVDLIEKLLNYAPLEK
;
A
#
# COMPACT_ATOMS: atom_id res chain seq x y z
N MET A 1 -20.51 -36.48 -17.89
CA MET A 1 -20.00 -35.16 -18.34
C MET A 1 -20.56 -34.01 -17.47
N SER A 2 -20.79 -34.23 -16.16
CA SER A 2 -21.38 -33.21 -15.28
C SER A 2 -21.06 -33.38 -13.78
N GLU A 3 -20.14 -34.27 -13.40
CA GLU A 3 -19.80 -34.51 -11.97
C GLU A 3 -18.34 -34.13 -11.61
N LEU A 4 -17.54 -33.68 -12.59
CA LEU A 4 -16.16 -33.23 -12.38
C LEU A 4 -16.01 -31.72 -12.21
N GLN A 5 -17.12 -30.95 -12.21
CA GLN A 5 -17.07 -29.48 -12.11
C GLN A 5 -17.23 -28.92 -10.68
N SER A 6 -17.55 -29.75 -9.68
CA SER A 6 -17.67 -29.31 -8.27
C SER A 6 -16.39 -29.47 -7.45
N HIS A 7 -15.51 -30.42 -7.79
CA HIS A 7 -14.28 -30.68 -7.03
C HIS A 7 -13.14 -29.68 -7.29
N VAL A 8 -13.21 -28.92 -8.38
CA VAL A 8 -12.22 -27.88 -8.69
C VAL A 8 -12.51 -26.56 -7.95
N TYR A 9 -13.75 -26.37 -7.48
CA TYR A 9 -14.16 -25.14 -6.79
C TYR A 9 -13.64 -25.01 -5.34
N ASN A 10 -13.03 -26.07 -4.80
CA ASN A 10 -12.42 -26.08 -3.46
C ASN A 10 -10.88 -26.13 -3.48
N HIS A 11 -10.23 -26.01 -4.64
CA HIS A 11 -8.78 -25.80 -4.74
C HIS A 11 -8.42 -24.30 -4.88
N LEU A 12 -9.39 -23.39 -4.73
CA LEU A 12 -9.21 -21.93 -4.82
C LEU A 12 -9.19 -21.24 -3.45
N VAL A 13 -8.84 -21.94 -2.37
CA VAL A 13 -8.89 -21.36 -1.00
C VAL A 13 -7.63 -21.63 -0.17
N ILE A 14 -6.56 -22.17 -0.77
CA ILE A 14 -5.29 -22.38 -0.07
C ILE A 14 -4.18 -21.76 -0.92
N PHE A 15 -3.55 -20.71 -0.39
CA PHE A 15 -2.52 -19.86 -0.98
C PHE A 15 -2.98 -18.70 -1.88
N GLY A 16 -3.70 -17.76 -1.27
CA GLY A 16 -3.48 -16.34 -1.57
C GLY A 16 -2.03 -15.97 -1.25
N SER A 17 -1.10 -16.23 -2.16
CA SER A 17 0.31 -15.87 -2.07
C SER A 17 0.54 -14.40 -2.46
N GLN A 18 -0.26 -13.49 -1.92
CA GLN A 18 -0.11 -12.04 -2.08
C GLN A 18 0.46 -11.38 -0.82
N ASP A 19 1.28 -12.09 -0.05
CA ASP A 19 2.17 -11.46 0.92
C ASP A 19 3.58 -11.40 0.33
N LEU A 20 3.69 -10.74 -0.84
CA LEU A 20 4.97 -10.27 -1.33
C LEU A 20 5.50 -9.27 -0.29
N GLN A 21 6.41 -9.81 0.52
CA GLN A 21 7.22 -9.14 1.51
C GLN A 21 7.71 -7.78 0.99
N ASN A 22 7.10 -6.70 1.48
CA ASN A 22 7.72 -5.40 1.57
C ASN A 22 7.15 -4.73 2.81
N PHE A 23 7.78 -5.02 3.96
CA PHE A 23 7.46 -4.35 5.19
C PHE A 23 8.14 -2.97 5.21
N THR A 24 7.42 -1.93 4.78
CA THR A 24 7.85 -0.55 5.04
C THR A 24 7.06 0.01 6.20
N MET A 25 7.75 0.55 7.19
CA MET A 25 7.15 1.39 8.22
C MET A 25 6.64 2.71 7.60
N ILE A 26 5.95 3.52 8.42
CA ILE A 26 5.43 4.88 8.16
C ILE A 26 6.11 5.60 6.98
N ILE A 27 5.31 6.27 6.14
CA ILE A 27 5.79 7.02 4.96
C ILE A 27 7.04 7.86 5.27
N PRO A 28 8.05 7.83 4.39
CA PRO A 28 9.21 8.69 4.53
C PRO A 28 8.80 10.17 4.45
N ILE A 29 9.26 10.97 5.42
CA ILE A 29 8.96 12.41 5.49
C ILE A 29 9.38 13.14 4.21
N ARG A 30 10.53 12.76 3.64
CA ARG A 30 11.05 13.29 2.37
C ARG A 30 11.35 12.15 1.40
N CYS A 31 11.24 12.43 0.10
CA CYS A 31 11.65 11.49 -0.93
C CYS A 31 13.18 11.29 -0.92
N PHE A 32 13.62 10.03 -0.95
CA PHE A 32 15.04 9.65 -0.95
C PHE A 32 15.87 10.19 -2.12
N THR A 33 15.22 10.56 -3.23
CA THR A 33 15.93 11.03 -4.43
C THR A 33 15.80 12.54 -4.61
N CYS A 34 14.58 13.09 -4.48
CA CYS A 34 14.32 14.51 -4.76
C CYS A 34 14.39 15.41 -3.53
N GLY A 35 14.38 14.85 -2.31
CA GLY A 35 14.33 15.62 -1.06
C GLY A 35 13.03 16.39 -0.81
N LYS A 36 12.07 16.34 -1.75
CA LYS A 36 10.74 16.95 -1.63
C LYS A 36 10.01 16.33 -0.44
N ILE A 37 9.25 17.15 0.29
CA ILE A 37 8.40 16.69 1.40
C ILE A 37 7.25 15.87 0.82
N VAL A 38 7.09 14.67 1.36
CA VAL A 38 6.12 13.66 0.92
C VAL A 38 5.22 13.21 2.07
N GLY A 39 5.71 13.18 3.31
CA GLY A 39 4.96 12.68 4.47
C GLY A 39 3.62 13.37 4.73
N ASN A 40 3.51 14.66 4.41
CA ASN A 40 2.27 15.43 4.62
C ASN A 40 1.17 15.16 3.59
N LYS A 41 1.41 14.28 2.59
CA LYS A 41 0.49 14.05 1.47
C LYS A 41 -0.23 12.72 1.53
N TRP A 42 0.10 11.86 2.49
CA TRP A 42 -0.46 10.52 2.59
C TRP A 42 -1.97 10.53 2.84
N GLU A 43 -2.41 11.28 3.84
CA GLU A 43 -3.83 11.37 4.21
C GLU A 43 -4.65 11.98 3.06
N ALA A 44 -4.12 13.00 2.41
CA ALA A 44 -4.76 13.60 1.24
C ALA A 44 -4.85 12.63 0.05
N TYR A 45 -3.84 11.77 -0.13
CA TYR A 45 -3.87 10.70 -1.14
C TYR A 45 -4.96 9.67 -0.84
N LEU A 46 -5.07 9.20 0.41
CA LEU A 46 -6.12 8.28 0.82
C LEU A 46 -7.53 8.89 0.65
N GLY A 47 -7.71 10.16 0.99
CA GLY A 47 -8.98 10.87 0.77
C GLY A 47 -9.37 10.96 -0.70
N LEU A 48 -8.40 11.13 -1.60
CA LEU A 48 -8.65 11.14 -3.05
C LEU A 48 -9.02 9.76 -3.58
N LEU A 49 -8.38 8.69 -3.08
CA LEU A 49 -8.74 7.32 -3.45
C LEU A 49 -10.14 6.94 -2.95
N GLN A 50 -10.52 7.38 -1.75
CA GLN A 50 -11.88 7.20 -1.24
C GLN A 50 -12.94 7.94 -2.07
N ALA A 51 -12.55 9.03 -2.74
CA ALA A 51 -13.40 9.76 -3.67
C ALA A 51 -13.39 9.19 -5.10
N GLU A 52 -12.93 7.94 -5.28
CA GLU A 52 -12.88 7.21 -6.57
C GLU A 52 -12.00 7.86 -7.66
N TYR A 53 -10.98 8.62 -7.26
CA TYR A 53 -9.96 9.08 -8.20
C TYR A 53 -9.00 7.95 -8.59
N THR A 54 -8.49 7.98 -9.82
CA THR A 54 -7.39 7.09 -10.23
C THR A 54 -6.11 7.48 -9.48
N GLU A 55 -5.23 6.51 -9.22
CA GLU A 55 -3.98 6.73 -8.50
C GLU A 55 -3.09 7.75 -9.23
N GLY A 56 -3.11 7.74 -10.56
CA GLY A 56 -2.40 8.70 -11.40
C GLY A 56 -2.89 10.13 -11.18
N ASP A 57 -4.20 10.35 -11.29
CA ASP A 57 -4.83 11.66 -11.15
C ASP A 57 -4.69 12.20 -9.72
N ALA A 58 -4.79 11.33 -8.71
CA ALA A 58 -4.59 11.70 -7.33
C ALA A 58 -3.16 12.21 -7.07
N LEU A 59 -2.15 11.55 -7.63
CA LEU A 59 -0.76 12.00 -7.52
C LEU A 59 -0.49 13.33 -8.25
N ASP A 60 -1.21 13.56 -9.35
CA ASP A 60 -1.14 14.82 -10.10
C ASP A 60 -1.82 15.97 -9.36
N ALA A 61 -2.98 15.73 -8.75
CA ALA A 61 -3.66 16.68 -7.87
C ALA A 61 -2.78 17.08 -6.66
N LEU A 62 -1.99 16.15 -6.12
CA LEU A 62 -1.02 16.41 -5.06
C LEU A 62 0.26 17.13 -5.53
N GLY A 63 0.40 17.42 -6.82
CA GLY A 63 1.54 18.14 -7.38
C GLY A 63 2.85 17.34 -7.38
N LEU A 64 2.78 16.00 -7.46
CA LEU A 64 3.94 15.12 -7.54
C LEU A 64 4.28 14.81 -9.01
N LYS A 65 4.93 15.75 -9.70
CA LYS A 65 5.27 15.58 -11.13
C LYS A 65 6.39 14.56 -11.42
N ARG A 66 7.35 14.42 -10.50
CA ARG A 66 8.52 13.54 -10.70
C ARG A 66 8.22 12.11 -10.23
N TYR A 67 8.57 11.12 -11.05
CA TYR A 67 8.41 9.69 -10.75
C TYR A 67 9.04 9.29 -9.41
N CYS A 68 10.19 9.88 -9.05
CA CYS A 68 10.91 9.56 -7.83
C CYS A 68 10.12 9.90 -6.56
N CYS A 69 9.31 10.96 -6.58
CA CYS A 69 8.49 11.36 -5.45
C CYS A 69 7.13 10.61 -5.49
N ARG A 70 6.64 10.21 -6.68
CA ARG A 70 5.43 9.36 -6.84
C ARG A 70 5.62 7.94 -6.29
N ARG A 71 6.77 7.31 -6.55
CA ARG A 71 7.04 5.94 -6.06
C ARG A 71 6.93 5.82 -4.54
N MET A 72 7.22 6.90 -3.81
CA MET A 72 7.17 6.92 -2.35
C MET A 72 5.75 6.75 -1.80
N LEU A 73 4.70 7.19 -2.52
CA LEU A 73 3.31 6.93 -2.14
C LEU A 73 2.82 5.60 -2.71
N LEU A 74 3.13 5.33 -3.99
CA LEU A 74 2.65 4.13 -4.67
C LEU A 74 3.12 2.83 -4.02
N SER A 75 4.36 2.80 -3.51
CA SER A 75 4.94 1.62 -2.87
C SER A 75 4.86 1.65 -1.34
N HIS A 76 4.17 2.63 -0.74
CA HIS A 76 4.04 2.66 0.70
C HIS A 76 2.98 1.65 1.15
N VAL A 77 3.36 0.82 2.11
CA VAL A 77 2.46 -0.06 2.85
C VAL A 77 2.46 0.42 4.30
N ASP A 78 1.29 0.75 4.85
CA ASP A 78 1.22 1.19 6.25
C ASP A 78 1.11 0.00 7.20
N LEU A 79 2.20 -0.31 7.90
CA LEU A 79 2.29 -1.45 8.79
C LEU A 79 2.28 -1.07 10.27
N ILE A 80 2.20 0.22 10.58
CA ILE A 80 2.22 0.69 11.97
C ILE A 80 1.01 0.16 12.75
N GLU A 81 -0.16 0.10 12.11
CA GLU A 81 -1.40 -0.38 12.73
C GLU A 81 -1.27 -1.83 13.20
N LYS A 82 -0.54 -2.66 12.45
CA LYS A 82 -0.30 -4.06 12.82
C LYS A 82 0.75 -4.17 13.92
N LEU A 83 1.77 -3.30 13.92
CA LEU A 83 2.84 -3.31 14.92
C LEU A 83 2.39 -2.82 16.29
N LEU A 84 1.48 -1.84 16.36
CA LEU A 84 0.95 -1.29 17.62
C LEU A 84 0.22 -2.34 18.49
N ASN A 85 -0.23 -3.44 17.88
CA ASN A 85 -0.91 -4.52 18.60
C ASN A 85 0.05 -5.45 19.35
N TYR A 86 1.37 -5.33 19.16
CA TYR A 86 2.36 -6.13 19.87
C TYR A 86 2.91 -5.39 21.09
N ALA A 87 2.81 -6.00 22.26
CA ALA A 87 3.43 -5.49 23.47
C ALA A 87 4.97 -5.58 23.39
N PRO A 88 5.72 -4.61 23.92
CA PRO A 88 7.16 -4.72 24.04
C PRO A 88 7.52 -5.88 24.97
N LEU A 89 8.46 -6.73 24.56
CA LEU A 89 9.05 -7.74 25.43
C LEU A 89 9.89 -7.02 26.49
N GLU A 90 9.42 -7.05 27.74
CA GLU A 90 10.20 -6.60 28.89
C GLU A 90 11.45 -7.49 29.04
N LYS A 91 12.62 -6.87 29.17
CA LYS A 91 13.90 -7.54 29.46
C LYS A 91 14.32 -7.29 30.88
#